data_AF-A0A3B3XJH2-F1
#
_entry.id   AF-A0A3B3XJH2-F1
#
_cell.length_a   1.000
_cell.length_b   1.000
_cell.length_c   1.000
_cell.angle_alpha   90.00
_cell.angle_beta   90.00
_cell.angle_gamma   90.00
#
_symmetry.space_group_name_H-M   'P 1'
#
loop_
_entity.id
_entity.type
_entity.pdbx_description
1 polymer ?
#
loop_
_entity_poly.entity_id
_entity_poly.type
_entity_poly.pdbx_seq_one_letter_code
_entity_poly.pdbx_strand_id
1 'polypeptide(L)'
;MLLRHHESTQELEFRQLGSVQRTRAELIRTQHQTELTNQMEYNKRREDELRQKHAVEVRQQPKSLKSKEVQIKRQFQETCKIQTRQYKALRNHLLETTPRSEHKLVLKRLKDEQTRKLAILAEQYDHSVNDMLSTQALRLDETQEAEQQALRLQLQQELELLNAYQSKIKIHTDGTHDREAQELEARVALRRALLEQRVRL
;
A
#
# COMPACT_ATOMS: atom_id res chain seq x y z
N MET A 1 -36.21 25.23 57.95
CA MET A 1 -36.95 24.86 56.71
C MET A 1 -36.16 25.25 55.46
N LEU A 2 -35.73 26.51 55.30
CA LEU A 2 -34.99 27.00 54.12
C LEU A 2 -33.66 26.25 53.81
N LEU A 3 -32.83 25.96 54.83
CA LEU A 3 -31.59 25.21 54.63
C LEU A 3 -31.82 23.78 54.10
N ARG A 4 -32.88 23.09 54.57
CA ARG A 4 -33.25 21.75 54.07
C ARG A 4 -33.72 21.78 52.61
N HIS A 5 -34.47 22.80 52.21
CA HIS A 5 -34.86 22.97 50.80
C HIS A 5 -33.65 23.24 49.91
N HIS A 6 -32.68 24.02 50.40
CA HIS A 6 -31.43 24.24 49.70
C HIS A 6 -30.64 22.94 49.52
N GLU A 7 -30.53 22.12 50.58
CA GLU A 7 -29.89 20.80 50.53
C GLU A 7 -30.51 19.89 49.46
N SER A 8 -31.84 19.79 49.44
CA SER A 8 -32.55 19.01 48.41
C SER A 8 -32.34 19.57 47.00
N THR A 9 -32.27 20.90 46.85
CA THR A 9 -32.06 21.54 45.55
C THR A 9 -30.65 21.31 45.02
N GLN A 10 -29.61 21.46 45.85
CA GLN A 10 -28.23 21.22 45.42
C GLN A 10 -28.03 19.76 45.00
N GLU A 11 -28.60 18.79 45.72
CA GLU A 11 -28.53 17.38 45.36
C GLU A 11 -29.13 17.11 43.98
N LEU A 12 -30.25 17.75 43.66
CA LEU A 12 -30.88 17.66 42.35
C LEU A 12 -29.98 18.25 41.25
N GLU A 13 -29.39 19.42 41.48
CA GLU A 13 -28.50 20.08 40.52
C GLU A 13 -27.24 19.25 40.22
N PHE A 14 -26.58 18.70 41.26
CA PHE A 14 -25.42 17.83 41.08
C PHE A 14 -25.80 16.53 40.37
N ARG A 15 -26.95 15.94 40.71
CA ARG A 15 -27.45 14.73 40.03
C ARG A 15 -27.73 15.00 38.55
N GLN A 16 -28.34 16.14 38.24
CA GLN A 16 -28.62 16.54 36.86
C GLN A 16 -27.33 16.75 36.07
N LEU A 17 -26.38 17.52 36.62
CA LEU A 17 -25.08 17.75 35.97
C LEU A 17 -24.37 16.42 35.70
N GLY A 18 -24.26 15.57 36.72
CA GLY A 18 -23.64 14.24 36.56
C GLY A 18 -24.37 13.36 35.54
N SER A 19 -25.70 13.48 35.41
CA SER A 19 -26.45 12.75 34.37
C SER A 19 -26.10 13.23 32.96
N VAL A 20 -26.04 14.54 32.75
CA VAL A 20 -25.69 15.12 31.45
C VAL A 20 -24.26 14.73 31.05
N GLN A 21 -23.31 14.84 31.97
CA GLN A 21 -21.90 14.49 31.74
C GLN A 21 -21.73 13.01 31.43
N ARG A 22 -22.42 12.10 32.14
CA ARG A 22 -22.42 10.66 31.84
C ARG A 22 -22.94 10.37 30.44
N THR A 23 -24.12 10.89 30.07
CA THR A 23 -24.68 10.69 28.74
C THR A 23 -23.75 11.24 27.64
N ARG A 24 -23.11 12.40 27.87
CA ARG A 24 -22.11 12.95 26.94
C ARG A 24 -20.91 12.03 26.78
N ALA A 25 -20.37 11.50 27.87
CA ALA A 25 -19.24 10.56 27.85
C ALA A 25 -19.58 9.23 27.14
N GLU A 26 -20.78 8.70 27.37
CA GLU A 26 -21.27 7.49 26.69
C GLU A 26 -21.42 7.69 25.17
N LEU A 27 -21.94 8.84 24.76
CA LEU A 27 -22.06 9.20 23.35
C LEU A 27 -20.68 9.28 22.67
N ILE A 28 -19.74 10.00 23.29
CA ILE A 28 -18.36 10.13 22.77
C ILE A 28 -17.69 8.76 22.68
N ARG A 29 -17.85 7.91 23.71
CA ARG A 29 -17.31 6.54 23.69
C ARG A 29 -17.89 5.71 22.53
N THR A 30 -19.20 5.78 22.33
CA THR A 30 -19.89 5.06 21.24
C THR A 30 -19.43 5.56 19.87
N GLN A 31 -19.31 6.88 19.73
CA GLN A 31 -18.81 7.51 18.51
C GLN A 31 -17.38 7.05 18.21
N HIS A 32 -16.45 7.17 19.17
CA HIS A 32 -15.06 6.76 18.99
C HIS A 32 -14.94 5.28 18.62
N GLN A 33 -15.73 4.41 19.26
CA GLN A 33 -15.76 3.00 18.94
C GLN A 33 -16.24 2.75 17.50
N THR A 34 -17.25 3.48 17.05
CA THR A 34 -17.79 3.36 15.68
C THR A 34 -16.77 3.83 14.65
N GLU A 35 -16.11 4.95 14.89
CA GLU A 35 -15.03 5.48 14.04
C GLU A 35 -13.87 4.49 13.91
N LEU A 36 -13.44 3.88 15.03
CA LEU A 36 -12.39 2.86 15.02
C LEU A 36 -12.81 1.61 14.25
N THR A 37 -14.03 1.11 14.47
CA THR A 37 -14.55 -0.04 13.72
C THR A 37 -14.56 0.26 12.21
N ASN A 38 -15.06 1.43 11.82
CA ASN A 38 -15.10 1.86 10.42
C ASN A 38 -13.70 1.96 9.82
N GLN A 39 -12.73 2.50 10.56
CA GLN A 39 -11.34 2.59 10.11
C GLN A 39 -10.74 1.20 9.90
N MET A 40 -10.98 0.25 10.82
CA MET A 40 -10.48 -1.12 10.69
C MET A 40 -11.10 -1.85 9.49
N GLU A 41 -12.40 -1.67 9.25
CA GLU A 41 -13.08 -2.22 8.08
C GLU A 41 -12.61 -1.58 6.77
N TYR A 42 -12.35 -0.27 6.76
CA TYR A 42 -11.74 0.42 5.64
C TYR A 42 -10.34 -0.12 5.35
N ASN A 43 -9.47 -0.20 6.37
CA ASN A 43 -8.12 -0.74 6.24
C ASN A 43 -8.14 -2.14 5.62
N LYS A 44 -8.98 -3.04 6.15
CA LYS A 44 -9.13 -4.40 5.63
C LYS A 44 -9.55 -4.42 4.16
N ARG A 45 -10.55 -3.60 3.79
CA ARG A 45 -11.01 -3.51 2.39
C ARG A 45 -9.89 -3.02 1.46
N ARG A 46 -9.11 -2.01 1.88
CA ARG A 46 -7.98 -1.51 1.09
C ARG A 46 -6.89 -2.56 0.91
N GLU A 47 -6.59 -3.33 1.96
CA GLU A 47 -5.65 -4.46 1.87
C GLU A 47 -6.18 -5.59 0.96
N ASP A 48 -7.47 -5.90 1.01
CA ASP A 48 -8.11 -6.88 0.13
C ASP A 48 -8.08 -6.43 -1.34
N GLU A 49 -8.40 -5.16 -1.61
CA GLU A 49 -8.33 -4.55 -2.95
C GLU A 49 -6.91 -4.61 -3.52
N LEU A 50 -5.90 -4.28 -2.72
CA LEU A 50 -4.49 -4.35 -3.14
C LEU A 50 -4.09 -5.80 -3.44
N ARG A 51 -4.45 -6.75 -2.55
CA ARG A 51 -4.19 -8.18 -2.78
C ARG A 51 -4.88 -8.69 -4.04
N GLN A 52 -6.10 -8.25 -4.32
CA GLN A 52 -6.81 -8.62 -5.54
C GLN A 52 -6.10 -8.07 -6.78
N LYS A 53 -5.65 -6.81 -6.75
CA LYS A 53 -4.86 -6.21 -7.83
C LYS A 53 -3.58 -7.02 -8.09
N HIS A 54 -2.80 -7.31 -7.06
CA HIS A 54 -1.57 -8.10 -7.17
C HIS A 54 -1.82 -9.51 -7.72
N ALA A 55 -2.88 -10.17 -7.26
CA ALA A 55 -3.26 -11.49 -7.77
C ALA A 55 -3.65 -11.47 -9.25
N VAL A 56 -4.23 -10.38 -9.75
CA VAL A 56 -4.55 -10.21 -11.17
C VAL A 56 -3.26 -9.99 -11.97
N GLU A 57 -2.33 -9.17 -11.49
CA GLU A 57 -1.04 -8.92 -12.15
C GLU A 57 -0.23 -10.21 -12.31
N VAL A 58 -0.10 -11.00 -11.24
CA VAL A 58 0.56 -12.31 -11.27
C VAL A 58 -0.11 -13.25 -12.27
N ARG A 59 -1.46 -13.27 -12.32
CA ARG A 59 -2.19 -14.08 -13.31
C ARG A 59 -1.96 -13.63 -14.75
N GLN A 60 -1.75 -12.35 -14.98
CA GLN A 60 -1.52 -11.79 -16.31
C GLN A 60 -0.05 -11.88 -16.75
N GLN A 61 0.89 -11.94 -15.81
CA GLN A 61 2.33 -11.96 -16.07
C GLN A 61 2.76 -13.04 -17.07
N PRO A 62 2.32 -14.32 -17.00
CA PRO A 62 2.70 -15.34 -17.98
C PRO A 62 2.26 -15.01 -19.41
N LYS A 63 1.12 -14.33 -19.59
CA LYS A 63 0.62 -13.95 -20.92
C LYS A 63 1.48 -12.84 -21.53
N SER A 64 1.83 -11.84 -20.72
CA SER A 64 2.72 -10.75 -21.13
C SER A 64 4.12 -11.27 -21.47
N LEU A 65 4.66 -12.17 -20.65
CA LEU A 65 5.95 -12.82 -20.87
C LEU A 65 5.98 -13.64 -22.16
N LYS A 66 4.96 -14.49 -22.39
CA LYS A 66 4.85 -15.25 -23.64
C LYS A 66 4.83 -14.35 -24.88
N SER A 67 4.13 -13.22 -24.81
CA SER A 67 4.10 -12.26 -25.93
C SER A 67 5.49 -11.70 -26.24
N LYS A 68 6.28 -11.36 -25.21
CA LYS A 68 7.65 -10.88 -25.38
C LYS A 68 8.59 -11.98 -25.87
N GLU A 69 8.46 -13.20 -25.33
CA GLU A 69 9.24 -14.36 -25.78
C GLU A 69 9.03 -14.64 -27.27
N VAL A 70 7.78 -14.57 -27.76
CA VAL A 70 7.46 -14.70 -29.20
C VAL A 70 8.16 -13.62 -30.03
N GLN A 71 8.25 -12.40 -29.53
CA GLN A 71 8.95 -11.30 -30.21
C GLN A 71 10.46 -11.55 -30.28
N ILE A 72 11.08 -11.96 -29.18
CA ILE A 72 12.52 -12.31 -29.10
C ILE A 72 12.81 -13.48 -30.07
N LYS A 73 11.96 -14.50 -30.06
CA LYS A 73 12.06 -15.65 -30.97
C LYS A 73 11.96 -15.24 -32.43
N ARG A 74 11.05 -14.33 -32.77
CA ARG A 74 10.92 -13.81 -34.14
C ARG A 74 12.18 -13.06 -34.58
N GLN A 75 12.76 -12.24 -33.71
CA GLN A 75 14.01 -11.54 -33.98
C GLN A 75 15.17 -12.52 -34.20
N PHE A 76 15.32 -13.51 -33.32
CA PHE A 76 16.33 -14.57 -33.47
C PHE A 76 16.21 -15.32 -34.80
N GLN A 77 14.98 -15.73 -35.17
CA GLN A 77 14.71 -16.41 -36.44
C GLN A 77 15.08 -15.54 -37.64
N GLU A 78 14.77 -14.24 -37.62
CA GLU A 78 15.11 -13.34 -38.70
C GLU A 78 16.64 -13.15 -38.83
N THR A 79 17.34 -12.99 -37.71
CA THR A 79 18.80 -12.91 -37.69
C THR A 79 19.46 -14.18 -38.23
N CYS A 80 18.95 -15.35 -37.87
CA CYS A 80 19.41 -16.64 -38.43
C CYS A 80 19.20 -16.74 -39.95
N LYS A 81 18.06 -16.25 -40.46
CA LYS A 81 17.79 -16.21 -41.92
C LYS A 81 18.78 -15.29 -42.63
N ILE A 82 19.05 -14.12 -42.06
CA ILE A 82 20.02 -13.16 -42.62
C ILE A 82 21.42 -13.79 -42.65
N GLN A 83 21.88 -14.39 -41.54
CA GLN A 83 23.17 -15.10 -41.49
C GLN A 83 23.25 -16.22 -42.53
N THR A 84 22.18 -16.98 -42.73
CA THR A 84 22.13 -18.04 -43.74
C THR A 84 22.25 -17.50 -45.16
N ARG A 85 21.61 -16.37 -45.47
CA ARG A 85 21.73 -15.69 -46.77
C ARG A 85 23.14 -15.14 -46.99
N GLN A 86 23.71 -14.48 -45.98
CA GLN A 86 25.07 -13.96 -46.01
C GLN A 86 26.11 -15.06 -46.21
N TYR A 87 25.97 -16.19 -45.49
CA TYR A 87 26.82 -17.36 -45.68
C TYR A 87 26.78 -17.88 -47.12
N LYS A 88 25.59 -18.02 -47.72
CA LYS A 88 25.44 -18.48 -49.11
C LYS A 88 26.12 -17.54 -50.10
N ALA A 89 25.91 -16.23 -49.94
CA ALA A 89 26.52 -15.22 -50.80
C ALA A 89 28.07 -15.25 -50.69
N LEU A 90 28.59 -15.29 -49.46
CA LEU A 90 30.03 -15.35 -49.20
C LEU A 90 30.65 -16.65 -49.75
N ARG A 91 29.96 -17.78 -49.57
CA ARG A 91 30.40 -19.08 -50.09
C ARG A 91 30.53 -19.07 -51.61
N ASN A 92 29.53 -18.55 -52.32
CA ASN A 92 29.55 -18.49 -53.77
C ASN A 92 30.72 -17.63 -54.28
N HIS A 93 30.86 -16.41 -53.72
CA HIS A 93 31.93 -15.50 -54.09
C HIS A 93 33.34 -16.10 -53.88
N LEU A 94 33.56 -16.80 -52.76
CA LEU A 94 34.85 -17.44 -52.48
C LEU A 94 35.13 -18.62 -53.42
N LEU A 95 34.12 -19.41 -53.79
CA LEU A 95 34.33 -20.52 -54.75
C LEU A 95 34.64 -20.03 -56.18
N GLU A 96 34.12 -18.86 -56.57
CA GLU A 96 34.41 -18.22 -57.86
C GLU A 96 35.83 -17.66 -57.92
N THR A 97 36.36 -17.17 -56.79
CA THR A 97 37.65 -16.46 -56.72
C THR A 97 38.83 -17.34 -56.32
N THR A 98 38.57 -18.52 -55.73
CA THR A 98 39.64 -19.42 -55.23
C THR A 98 39.90 -20.59 -56.20
N PRO A 99 41.16 -21.04 -56.38
CA PRO A 99 41.47 -22.24 -57.16
C PRO A 99 40.77 -23.51 -56.64
N ARG A 100 40.39 -24.42 -57.55
CA ARG A 100 39.67 -25.67 -57.20
C ARG A 100 40.41 -26.56 -56.20
N SER A 101 41.75 -26.56 -56.23
CA SER A 101 42.59 -27.31 -55.29
C SER A 101 42.37 -26.91 -53.83
N GLU A 102 41.97 -25.66 -53.57
CA GLU A 102 41.80 -25.09 -52.23
C GLU A 102 40.34 -25.08 -51.74
N HIS A 103 39.38 -25.36 -52.63
CA HIS A 103 37.93 -25.32 -52.32
C HIS A 103 37.56 -26.12 -51.08
N LYS A 104 38.17 -27.29 -50.87
CA LYS A 104 37.91 -28.16 -49.70
C LYS A 104 38.24 -27.45 -48.38
N LEU A 105 39.36 -26.73 -48.33
CA LEU A 105 39.80 -26.01 -47.14
C LEU A 105 38.89 -24.81 -46.86
N VAL A 106 38.55 -24.04 -47.90
CA VAL A 106 37.65 -22.87 -47.80
C VAL A 106 36.27 -23.28 -47.32
N LEU A 107 35.68 -24.33 -47.90
CA LEU A 107 34.36 -24.83 -47.50
C LEU A 107 34.33 -25.30 -46.04
N LYS A 108 35.40 -25.97 -45.58
CA LYS A 108 35.53 -26.39 -44.18
C LYS A 108 35.53 -25.17 -43.26
N ARG A 109 36.41 -24.19 -43.51
CA ARG A 109 36.49 -22.94 -42.73
C ARG A 109 35.16 -22.19 -42.67
N LEU A 110 34.48 -22.06 -43.81
CA LEU A 110 33.18 -21.38 -43.88
C LEU A 110 32.10 -22.10 -43.06
N LYS A 111 32.09 -23.44 -43.08
CA LYS A 111 31.13 -24.23 -42.30
C LYS A 111 31.40 -24.14 -40.80
N ASP A 112 32.66 -24.19 -40.41
CA ASP A 112 33.07 -24.04 -39.00
C ASP A 112 32.67 -22.65 -38.48
N GLU A 113 32.91 -21.60 -39.27
CA GLU A 113 32.52 -20.22 -38.95
C GLU A 113 30.99 -20.04 -38.89
N GLN A 114 30.25 -20.64 -39.83
CA GLN A 114 28.78 -20.62 -39.81
C GLN A 114 28.23 -21.28 -38.54
N THR A 115 28.80 -22.43 -38.16
CA THR A 115 28.38 -23.17 -36.96
C THR A 115 28.64 -22.33 -35.71
N ARG A 116 29.82 -21.70 -35.62
CA ARG A 116 30.16 -20.79 -34.51
C ARG A 116 29.20 -19.60 -34.43
N LYS A 117 28.91 -18.93 -35.54
CA LYS A 117 27.99 -17.78 -35.56
C LYS A 117 26.57 -18.17 -35.13
N LEU A 118 26.06 -19.31 -35.58
CA LEU A 118 24.75 -19.80 -35.17
C LEU A 118 24.72 -20.21 -33.69
N ALA A 119 25.80 -20.79 -33.16
CA ALA A 119 25.92 -21.09 -31.74
C ALA A 119 25.85 -19.81 -30.88
N ILE A 120 26.60 -18.76 -31.26
CA ILE A 120 26.55 -17.46 -30.57
C ILE A 120 25.14 -16.87 -30.60
N LEU A 121 24.45 -16.93 -31.75
CA LEU A 121 23.08 -16.43 -31.84
C LEU A 121 22.11 -17.22 -30.94
N ALA A 122 22.30 -18.53 -30.80
CA ALA A 122 21.49 -19.36 -29.92
C ALA A 122 21.73 -19.00 -28.45
N GLU A 123 22.99 -18.84 -28.04
CA GLU A 123 23.35 -18.38 -26.69
C GLU A 123 22.77 -17.00 -26.38
N GLN A 124 22.81 -16.07 -27.34
CA GLN A 124 22.20 -14.74 -27.19
C GLN A 124 20.68 -14.79 -27.04
N TYR A 125 20.01 -15.67 -27.78
CA TYR A 125 18.58 -15.89 -27.64
C TYR A 125 18.23 -16.43 -26.26
N ASP A 126 18.91 -17.48 -25.81
CA ASP A 126 18.68 -18.09 -24.49
C ASP A 126 18.96 -17.08 -23.37
N HIS A 127 20.04 -16.31 -23.49
CA HIS A 127 20.38 -15.25 -22.54
C HIS A 127 19.29 -14.17 -22.51
N SER A 128 18.83 -13.68 -23.66
CA SER A 128 17.81 -12.63 -23.74
C SER A 128 16.46 -13.06 -23.16
N VAL A 129 16.05 -14.32 -23.38
CA VAL A 129 14.82 -14.87 -22.80
C VAL A 129 14.95 -15.00 -21.28
N ASN A 130 16.05 -15.57 -20.79
CA ASN A 130 16.28 -15.78 -19.36
C ASN A 130 16.40 -14.46 -18.60
N ASP A 131 17.15 -13.50 -19.13
CA ASP A 131 17.34 -12.18 -18.54
C ASP A 131 16.00 -11.42 -18.43
N MET A 132 15.19 -11.45 -19.50
CA MET A 132 13.86 -10.85 -19.50
C MET A 132 12.93 -11.51 -18.46
N LEU A 133 12.91 -12.84 -18.37
CA LEU A 133 12.08 -13.57 -17.41
C LEU A 133 12.47 -13.24 -15.96
N SER A 134 13.76 -13.30 -15.66
CA SER A 134 14.30 -13.01 -14.32
C SER A 134 14.02 -11.56 -13.90
N THR A 135 14.35 -10.61 -14.78
CA THR A 135 14.16 -9.16 -14.51
C THR A 135 12.69 -8.81 -14.30
N GLN A 136 11.79 -9.41 -15.08
CA GLN A 136 10.36 -9.13 -14.95
C GLN A 136 9.72 -9.78 -13.71
N ALA A 137 10.25 -10.91 -13.23
CA ALA A 137 9.83 -11.51 -11.96
C ALA A 137 10.23 -10.62 -10.79
N LEU A 138 11.54 -10.31 -10.68
CA LEU A 138 12.08 -9.44 -9.61
C LEU A 138 11.38 -8.10 -9.55
N ARG A 139 11.21 -7.44 -10.70
CA ARG A 139 10.53 -6.14 -10.75
C ARG A 139 9.08 -6.21 -10.28
N LEU A 140 8.35 -7.29 -10.61
CA LEU A 140 6.97 -7.42 -10.15
C LEU A 140 6.94 -7.54 -8.63
N ASP A 141 7.77 -8.42 -8.06
CA ASP A 141 7.86 -8.63 -6.62
C ASP A 141 8.23 -7.35 -5.87
N GLU A 142 9.27 -6.63 -6.33
CA GLU A 142 9.70 -5.35 -5.75
C GLU A 142 8.59 -4.29 -5.79
N THR A 143 7.87 -4.19 -6.91
CA THR A 143 6.78 -3.22 -7.03
C THR A 143 5.60 -3.56 -6.11
N GLN A 144 5.24 -4.83 -5.98
CA GLN A 144 4.15 -5.26 -5.11
C GLN A 144 4.49 -5.06 -3.64
N GLU A 145 5.74 -5.37 -3.25
CA GLU A 145 6.22 -5.12 -1.89
C GLU A 145 6.21 -3.63 -1.54
N ALA A 146 6.72 -2.78 -2.44
CA ALA A 146 6.71 -1.33 -2.24
C ALA A 146 5.28 -0.76 -2.10
N GLU A 147 4.34 -1.22 -2.93
CA GLU A 147 2.93 -0.82 -2.83
C GLU A 147 2.30 -1.26 -1.50
N GLN A 148 2.59 -2.48 -1.05
CA GLN A 148 2.07 -3.00 0.22
C GLN A 148 2.63 -2.21 1.42
N GLN A 149 3.94 -1.92 1.40
CA GLN A 149 4.57 -1.11 2.45
C GLN A 149 3.99 0.31 2.48
N ALA A 150 3.83 0.95 1.31
CA ALA A 150 3.25 2.27 1.20
C ALA A 150 1.81 2.32 1.72
N LEU A 151 0.97 1.35 1.33
CA LEU A 151 -0.41 1.26 1.83
C LEU A 151 -0.43 1.07 3.35
N ARG A 152 0.40 0.17 3.88
CA ARG A 152 0.46 -0.08 5.33
C ARG A 152 0.83 1.18 6.10
N LEU A 153 1.84 1.92 5.62
CA LEU A 153 2.25 3.18 6.25
C LEU A 153 1.13 4.22 6.20
N GLN A 154 0.45 4.35 5.07
CA GLN A 154 -0.68 5.27 4.92
C GLN A 154 -1.82 4.94 5.90
N LEU A 155 -2.26 3.68 5.95
CA LEU A 155 -3.35 3.24 6.83
C LEU A 155 -2.99 3.40 8.31
N GLN A 156 -1.71 3.23 8.67
CA GLN A 156 -1.23 3.48 10.02
C GLN A 156 -1.28 4.98 10.36
N GLN A 157 -0.83 5.86 9.47
CA GLN A 157 -0.88 7.32 9.67
C GLN A 157 -2.33 7.82 9.82
N GLU A 158 -3.25 7.30 9.02
CA GLU A 158 -4.68 7.62 9.13
C GLU A 158 -5.26 7.21 10.50
N LEU A 159 -4.89 6.03 11.01
CA LEU A 159 -5.30 5.56 12.33
C LEU A 159 -4.69 6.41 13.47
N GLU A 160 -3.42 6.79 13.35
CA GLU A 160 -2.74 7.68 14.31
C GLU A 160 -3.43 9.05 14.37
N LEU A 161 -3.80 9.61 13.21
CA LEU A 161 -4.54 10.86 13.12
C LEU A 161 -5.92 10.76 13.78
N LEU A 162 -6.65 9.66 13.54
CA LEU A 162 -7.94 9.41 14.18
C LEU A 162 -7.80 9.34 15.71
N ASN A 163 -6.81 8.59 16.20
CA ASN A 163 -6.55 8.47 17.64
C ASN A 163 -6.19 9.83 18.26
N ALA A 164 -5.39 10.65 17.58
CA ALA A 164 -5.04 11.99 18.04
C ALA A 164 -6.29 12.90 18.12
N TYR A 165 -7.17 12.83 17.13
CA TYR A 165 -8.43 13.57 17.11
C TYR A 165 -9.37 13.16 18.26
N GLN A 166 -9.54 11.86 18.48
CA GLN A 166 -10.35 11.32 19.59
C GLN A 166 -9.79 11.72 20.96
N SER A 167 -8.46 11.69 21.12
CA SER A 167 -7.77 12.13 22.34
C SER A 167 -8.05 13.62 22.61
N LYS A 168 -7.99 14.47 21.57
CA LYS A 168 -8.29 15.90 21.69
C LYS A 168 -9.74 16.15 22.14
N ILE A 169 -10.71 15.43 21.58
CA ILE A 169 -12.13 15.54 21.98
C ILE A 169 -12.29 15.15 23.45
N LYS A 170 -11.65 14.05 23.87
CA LYS A 170 -11.71 13.58 25.24
C LYS A 170 -11.17 14.63 26.21
N ILE A 171 -9.96 15.13 25.98
CA ILE A 171 -9.33 16.16 26.83
C ILE A 171 -10.21 17.40 26.94
N HIS A 172 -10.75 17.88 25.81
CA HIS A 172 -11.64 19.04 25.81
C HIS A 172 -12.93 18.80 26.60
N THR A 173 -13.52 17.61 26.45
CA THR A 173 -14.77 17.26 27.14
C THR A 173 -14.55 17.12 28.64
N ASP A 174 -13.46 16.46 29.05
CA ASP A 174 -13.08 16.30 30.45
C ASP A 174 -12.84 17.68 31.09
N GLY A 175 -12.11 18.58 30.41
CA GLY A 175 -11.92 19.96 30.89
C GLY A 175 -13.22 20.77 30.97
N THR A 176 -14.18 20.51 30.07
CA THR A 176 -15.52 21.11 30.15
C THR A 176 -16.29 20.58 31.36
N HIS A 177 -16.21 19.28 31.64
CA HIS A 177 -16.87 18.66 32.79
C HIS A 177 -16.35 19.21 34.12
N ASP A 178 -15.03 19.34 34.24
CA ASP A 178 -14.39 19.89 35.45
C ASP A 178 -14.83 21.35 35.69
N ARG A 179 -14.88 22.15 34.62
CA ARG A 179 -15.34 23.54 34.70
C ARG A 179 -16.81 23.63 35.11
N GLU A 180 -17.69 22.86 34.48
CA GLU A 180 -19.13 22.82 34.83
C GLU A 180 -19.33 22.43 36.30
N ALA A 181 -18.53 21.48 36.81
CA ALA A 181 -18.57 21.06 38.22
C ALA A 181 -18.15 22.19 39.17
N GLN A 182 -17.01 22.84 38.90
CA GLN A 182 -16.53 23.97 39.70
C GLN A 182 -17.51 25.14 39.71
N GLU A 183 -18.11 25.48 38.56
CA GLU A 183 -19.11 26.54 38.45
C GLU A 183 -20.37 26.22 39.27
N LEU A 184 -20.82 24.96 39.27
CA LEU A 184 -21.95 24.53 40.09
C LEU A 184 -21.61 24.58 41.59
N GLU A 185 -20.44 24.08 41.99
CA GLU A 185 -19.96 24.15 43.37
C GLU A 185 -19.91 25.58 43.90
N ALA A 186 -19.33 26.50 43.12
CA ALA A 186 -19.26 27.93 43.47
C ALA A 186 -20.67 28.53 43.63
N ARG A 187 -21.60 28.21 42.72
CA ARG A 187 -22.98 28.69 42.78
C ARG A 187 -23.75 28.14 43.97
N VAL A 188 -23.54 26.86 44.32
CA VAL A 188 -24.12 26.23 45.52
C VAL A 188 -23.55 26.87 46.78
N ALA A 189 -22.23 27.03 46.87
CA ALA A 189 -21.55 27.62 48.02
C ALA A 189 -22.00 29.07 48.29
N LEU A 190 -22.09 29.89 47.24
CA LEU A 190 -22.58 31.27 47.34
C LEU A 190 -24.03 31.31 47.87
N ARG A 191 -24.90 30.46 47.32
CA ARG A 191 -26.30 30.37 47.78
C ARG A 191 -26.38 29.95 49.24
N ARG A 192 -25.57 28.97 49.67
CA ARG A 192 -25.49 28.55 51.07
C ARG A 192 -25.09 29.69 51.99
N ALA A 193 -24.02 30.43 51.65
CA ALA A 193 -23.53 31.55 52.45
C ALA A 193 -24.61 32.64 52.64
N LEU A 194 -25.32 33.00 51.56
CA LEU A 194 -26.41 33.99 51.61
C LEU A 194 -27.60 33.50 52.47
N LEU A 195 -27.93 32.20 52.40
CA LEU A 195 -28.98 31.62 53.24
C LEU A 195 -28.60 31.59 54.71
N GLU A 196 -27.34 31.25 55.02
CA GLU A 196 -26.83 31.26 56.40
C GLU A 196 -26.85 32.67 56.99
N GLN A 197 -26.48 33.70 56.22
CA GLN A 197 -26.59 35.10 56.65
C GLN A 197 -28.05 35.48 56.95
N ARG A 198 -29.00 35.05 56.12
CA ARG A 198 -30.42 35.38 56.27
C ARG A 198 -31.10 34.63 57.41
N VAL A 199 -30.63 33.44 57.77
CA VAL A 199 -31.16 32.65 58.91
C VAL A 199 -30.60 33.15 60.26
N ARG A 200 -29.46 33.85 60.25
CA ARG A 200 -28.85 34.46 61.44
C ARG A 200 -29.41 35.85 61.80
N LEU A 201 -30.14 36.48 60.88
CA LEU A 201 -30.87 37.74 61.06
C LEU A 201 -32.33 37.46 61.45
#